data_AF-A0A4S5D8J6-F1
#
_entry.id   AF-A0A4S5D8J6-F1
#
_cell.length_a   1.000
_cell.length_b   1.000
_cell.length_c   1.000
_cell.angle_alpha   90.00
_cell.angle_beta   90.00
_cell.angle_gamma   90.00
#
_symmetry.space_group_name_H-M   'P 1'
#
loop_
_entity.id
_entity.type
_entity.pdbx_description
1 polymer ?
#
loop_
_entity_poly.entity_id
_entity_poly.type
_entity_poly.pdbx_seq_one_letter_code
_entity_poly.pdbx_strand_id
1 'polypeptide(L)'
;MKPLIVSSLVALLAAVSTHAAADTASGSDAQASCAIAYVSGVGGSPRGLSEYLASPSPYNYLKDNDLQCKVGDDGRTSNCTGVTYLRNEQVSVYDDSDPATLTVVARVELDHGQKYPVIIVVQRKDARCKQ
;
A
#
# COMPACT_ATOMS: atom_id res chain seq x y z
N MET A 1 67.05 22.00 -32.00
CA MET A 1 66.85 20.72 -31.29
C MET A 1 65.54 20.81 -30.50
N LYS A 2 64.60 19.89 -30.70
CA LYS A 2 63.40 19.65 -29.85
C LYS A 2 63.82 18.68 -28.73
N PRO A 3 63.20 18.68 -27.52
CA PRO A 3 61.83 18.15 -27.30
C PRO A 3 60.98 18.93 -26.26
N LEU A 4 59.63 18.99 -26.41
CA LEU A 4 58.58 18.28 -25.63
C LEU A 4 58.47 18.75 -24.16
N ILE A 5 57.33 19.05 -23.56
CA ILE A 5 56.24 18.12 -23.19
C ILE A 5 54.99 18.91 -22.77
N VAL A 6 53.83 18.42 -23.18
CA VAL A 6 52.45 18.76 -22.78
C VAL A 6 52.21 18.48 -21.29
N SER A 7 51.48 19.33 -20.56
CA SER A 7 50.83 18.88 -19.32
C SER A 7 49.44 19.50 -19.15
N SER A 8 48.46 18.74 -19.62
CA SER A 8 47.04 18.86 -19.37
C SER A 8 46.74 18.45 -17.92
N LEU A 9 46.32 19.40 -17.08
CA LEU A 9 45.81 19.10 -15.74
C LEU A 9 44.33 18.70 -15.87
N VAL A 10 44.08 17.39 -15.98
CA VAL A 10 42.73 16.82 -15.83
C VAL A 10 42.43 16.72 -14.34
N ALA A 11 41.49 17.52 -13.86
CA ALA A 11 40.92 17.34 -12.53
C ALA A 11 40.03 16.09 -12.54
N LEU A 12 40.53 14.97 -12.02
CA LEU A 12 39.67 13.83 -11.66
C LEU A 12 38.82 14.24 -10.46
N LEU A 13 37.57 14.60 -10.73
CA LEU A 13 36.51 14.59 -9.72
C LEU A 13 36.18 13.12 -9.43
N ALA A 14 36.79 12.56 -8.38
CA ALA A 14 36.30 11.34 -7.77
C ALA A 14 34.94 11.66 -7.12
N ALA A 15 33.86 11.48 -7.87
CA ALA A 15 32.53 11.40 -7.29
C ALA A 15 32.50 10.17 -6.38
N VAL A 16 32.73 10.38 -5.08
CA VAL A 16 32.38 9.40 -4.05
C VAL A 16 30.86 9.32 -4.03
N SER A 17 30.34 8.49 -4.93
CA SER A 17 28.97 8.03 -4.84
C SER A 17 28.93 7.19 -3.57
N THR A 18 28.49 7.77 -2.46
CA THR A 18 27.95 6.98 -1.37
C THR A 18 26.77 6.23 -1.95
N HIS A 19 27.03 5.05 -2.49
CA HIS A 19 25.99 4.09 -2.80
C HIS A 19 25.29 3.84 -1.48
N ALA A 20 24.09 4.40 -1.33
CA ALA A 20 23.14 3.91 -0.35
C ALA A 20 22.83 2.48 -0.78
N ALA A 21 23.58 1.53 -0.25
CA ALA A 21 23.21 0.14 -0.29
C ALA A 21 21.91 0.06 0.51
N ALA A 22 20.78 -0.05 -0.19
CA ALA A 22 19.57 -0.52 0.43
C ALA A 22 19.87 -1.95 0.89
N ASP A 23 19.89 -2.17 2.19
CA ASP A 23 19.96 -3.51 2.78
C ASP A 23 18.72 -4.30 2.33
N THR A 24 18.82 -4.97 1.17
CA THR A 24 17.89 -6.05 0.86
C THR A 24 18.30 -7.20 1.77
N ALA A 25 17.53 -7.42 2.83
CA ALA A 25 17.71 -8.55 3.73
C ALA A 25 17.72 -9.86 2.92
N SER A 26 18.91 -10.34 2.57
CA SER A 26 19.15 -11.66 1.98
C SER A 26 19.22 -12.69 3.11
N GLY A 27 18.14 -12.77 3.88
CA GLY A 27 17.92 -13.76 4.92
C GLY A 27 16.56 -14.40 4.67
N SER A 28 16.52 -15.73 4.67
CA SER A 28 15.34 -16.58 4.41
C SER A 28 14.20 -16.45 5.44
N ASP A 29 14.16 -15.33 6.18
CA ASP A 29 13.10 -14.91 7.11
C ASP A 29 12.47 -13.56 6.69
N ALA A 30 12.85 -12.99 5.54
CA ALA A 30 12.11 -11.89 4.94
C ALA A 30 10.74 -12.41 4.51
N GLN A 31 9.69 -12.02 5.22
CA GLN A 31 8.31 -12.33 4.88
C GLN A 31 8.11 -12.05 3.38
N ALA A 32 7.84 -13.10 2.60
CA ALA A 32 7.69 -12.96 1.15
C ALA A 32 6.64 -11.89 0.87
N SER A 33 7.05 -10.83 0.18
CA SER A 33 6.19 -9.66 -0.07
C SER A 33 4.91 -10.10 -0.79
N CYS A 34 3.77 -9.72 -0.21
CA CYS A 34 2.47 -10.19 -0.63
C CYS A 34 1.93 -9.31 -1.75
N ALA A 35 2.33 -9.47 -3.01
CA ALA A 35 1.89 -8.53 -4.07
C ALA A 35 0.37 -8.54 -4.34
N ILE A 36 -0.26 -9.73 -4.24
CA ILE A 36 -1.69 -9.94 -4.45
C ILE A 36 -2.26 -10.73 -3.28
N ALA A 37 -3.43 -10.34 -2.78
CA ALA A 37 -4.16 -11.06 -1.74
C ALA A 37 -5.62 -11.29 -2.15
N TYR A 38 -6.22 -12.31 -1.56
CA TYR A 38 -7.67 -12.47 -1.50
C TYR A 38 -8.13 -12.08 -0.10
N VAL A 39 -9.08 -11.15 0.00
CA VAL A 39 -9.56 -10.64 1.30
C VAL A 39 -11.01 -11.03 1.52
N SER A 40 -11.27 -11.61 2.69
CA SER A 40 -12.60 -11.96 3.18
C SER A 40 -12.77 -11.40 4.59
N GLY A 41 -13.30 -10.18 4.68
CA GLY A 41 -13.35 -9.46 5.95
C GLY A 41 -13.72 -8.00 5.78
N VAL A 42 -13.58 -7.23 6.86
CA VAL A 42 -13.84 -5.79 6.85
C VAL A 42 -12.55 -5.04 6.52
N GLY A 43 -12.64 -4.12 5.57
CA GLY A 43 -11.61 -3.14 5.28
C GLY A 43 -12.18 -1.73 5.35
N GLY A 44 -11.32 -0.73 5.39
CA GLY A 44 -11.80 0.65 5.32
C GLY A 44 -10.71 1.70 5.43
N SER A 45 -11.13 2.92 5.69
CA SER A 45 -10.20 3.97 6.13
C SER A 45 -9.47 3.52 7.40
N PRO A 46 -8.21 3.94 7.64
CA PRO A 46 -7.47 3.53 8.85
C PRO A 46 -8.26 3.81 10.13
N ARG A 47 -8.87 4.99 10.21
CA ARG A 47 -9.73 5.39 11.32
C ARG A 47 -11.00 4.54 11.40
N GLY A 48 -11.72 4.39 10.29
CA GLY A 48 -12.97 3.65 10.25
C GLY A 48 -12.80 2.18 10.63
N LEU A 49 -11.71 1.54 10.19
CA LEU A 49 -11.38 0.17 10.59
C LEU A 49 -11.06 0.10 12.10
N SER A 50 -10.28 1.04 12.63
CA SER A 50 -9.99 1.09 14.06
C SER A 50 -11.25 1.24 14.92
N GLU A 51 -12.16 2.14 14.53
CA GLU A 51 -13.44 2.36 15.19
C GLU A 51 -14.37 1.12 15.07
N TYR A 52 -14.39 0.45 13.92
CA TYR A 52 -15.09 -0.83 13.74
C TYR A 52 -14.58 -1.92 14.68
N LEU A 53 -13.26 -2.08 14.79
CA LEU A 53 -12.63 -3.10 15.64
C LEU A 53 -12.83 -2.83 17.14
N ALA A 54 -12.92 -1.55 17.52
CA ALA A 54 -13.21 -1.14 18.89
C ALA A 54 -14.72 -1.17 19.22
N SER A 55 -15.59 -1.30 18.21
CA SER A 55 -17.04 -1.25 18.41
C SER A 55 -17.55 -2.49 19.17
N PRO A 56 -18.39 -2.32 20.20
CA PRO A 56 -19.08 -3.45 20.84
C PRO A 56 -20.18 -4.05 19.95
N SER A 57 -20.57 -3.37 18.86
CA SER A 57 -21.61 -3.77 17.92
C SER A 57 -21.12 -3.67 16.47
N PRO A 58 -20.14 -4.50 16.06
CA PRO A 58 -19.45 -4.36 14.77
C PRO A 58 -20.40 -4.44 13.57
N TYR A 59 -21.44 -5.28 13.63
CA TYR A 59 -22.43 -5.39 12.55
C TYR A 59 -23.21 -4.09 12.32
N ASN A 60 -23.61 -3.41 13.40
CA ASN A 60 -24.31 -2.12 13.28
C ASN A 60 -23.35 -1.04 12.78
N TYR A 61 -22.12 -1.04 13.29
CA TYR A 61 -21.09 -0.10 12.83
C TYR A 61 -20.86 -0.22 11.32
N LEU A 62 -20.70 -1.45 10.79
CA LEU A 62 -20.54 -1.69 9.36
C LEU A 62 -21.73 -1.13 8.56
N LYS A 63 -22.96 -1.41 9.01
CA LYS A 63 -24.19 -0.95 8.34
C LYS A 63 -24.32 0.58 8.34
N ASP A 64 -23.91 1.24 9.41
CA ASP A 64 -24.12 2.69 9.60
C ASP A 64 -22.95 3.54 9.10
N ASN A 65 -21.81 2.92 8.80
CA ASN A 65 -20.57 3.59 8.43
C ASN A 65 -19.97 2.98 7.16
N ASP A 66 -20.80 2.82 6.13
CA ASP A 66 -20.37 2.36 4.81
C ASP A 66 -19.20 3.21 4.28
N LEU A 67 -18.30 2.58 3.52
CA LEU A 67 -17.14 3.24 2.96
C LEU A 67 -17.58 4.31 1.98
N GLN A 68 -17.20 5.55 2.27
CA GLN A 68 -17.42 6.70 1.41
C GLN A 68 -16.07 7.31 1.06
N CYS A 69 -15.89 7.72 -0.19
CA CYS A 69 -14.69 8.44 -0.62
C CYS A 69 -15.08 9.56 -1.58
N LYS A 70 -14.26 10.61 -1.64
CA LYS A 70 -14.35 11.61 -2.72
C LYS A 70 -13.72 11.04 -3.97
N VAL A 71 -14.48 10.98 -5.06
CA VAL A 71 -13.99 10.59 -6.39
C VAL A 71 -13.61 11.85 -7.17
N GLY A 72 -12.36 11.96 -7.60
CA GLY A 72 -11.90 13.03 -8.48
C GLY A 72 -12.24 12.78 -9.95
N ASP A 73 -12.09 13.81 -10.79
CA ASP A 73 -12.38 13.73 -12.23
C ASP A 73 -11.51 12.69 -12.97
N ASP A 74 -10.33 12.37 -12.41
CA ASP A 74 -9.40 11.35 -12.92
C ASP A 74 -9.72 9.93 -12.40
N GLY A 75 -10.82 9.76 -11.66
CA GLY A 75 -11.26 8.50 -11.08
C GLY A 75 -10.49 8.08 -9.82
N ARG A 76 -9.56 8.91 -9.32
CA ARG A 76 -8.86 8.62 -8.06
C ARG A 76 -9.73 8.94 -6.87
N THR A 77 -9.68 8.07 -5.87
CA THR A 77 -10.40 8.27 -4.61
C THR A 77 -9.53 8.92 -3.55
N SER A 78 -10.10 9.82 -2.77
CA SER A 78 -9.43 10.49 -1.65
C SER A 78 -10.39 10.69 -0.48
N ASN A 79 -9.85 11.08 0.68
CA ASN A 79 -10.64 11.39 1.89
C ASN A 79 -11.65 10.30 2.24
N CYS A 80 -11.24 9.03 2.17
CA CYS A 80 -12.10 7.91 2.48
C CYS A 80 -12.42 7.84 3.98
N THR A 81 -13.67 7.52 4.30
CA THR A 81 -14.19 7.33 5.66
C THR A 81 -15.05 6.08 5.73
N GLY A 82 -15.21 5.51 6.92
CA GLY A 82 -16.04 4.32 7.11
C GLY A 82 -15.31 3.03 6.73
N VAL A 83 -16.11 1.98 6.52
CA VAL A 83 -15.69 0.59 6.32
C VAL A 83 -16.56 -0.11 5.28
N THR A 84 -16.06 -1.19 4.70
CA THR A 84 -16.78 -2.04 3.76
C THR A 84 -16.44 -3.50 4.00
N TYR A 85 -17.32 -4.40 3.58
CA TYR A 85 -17.08 -5.84 3.65
C TYR A 85 -16.63 -6.38 2.29
N LEU A 86 -15.46 -7.01 2.27
CA LEU A 86 -14.87 -7.64 1.11
C LEU A 86 -15.21 -9.15 1.14
N ARG A 87 -15.75 -9.65 0.03
CA ARG A 87 -16.19 -11.04 -0.14
C ARG A 87 -15.24 -11.83 -1.03
N ASN A 88 -14.14 -12.33 -0.46
CA ASN A 88 -13.09 -13.03 -1.20
C ASN A 88 -12.60 -12.20 -2.42
N GLU A 89 -12.47 -10.90 -2.21
CA GLU A 89 -12.06 -9.96 -3.25
C GLU A 89 -10.57 -10.08 -3.50
N GLN A 90 -10.18 -10.15 -4.77
CA GLN A 90 -8.77 -10.06 -5.15
C GLN A 90 -8.33 -8.60 -5.09
N VAL A 91 -7.26 -8.32 -4.35
CA VAL A 91 -6.72 -6.99 -4.14
C VAL A 91 -5.22 -6.95 -4.43
N SER A 92 -4.74 -5.79 -4.87
CA SER A 92 -3.31 -5.51 -4.91
C SER A 92 -2.86 -4.98 -3.56
N VAL A 93 -1.78 -5.51 -3.01
CA VAL A 93 -1.25 -4.99 -1.75
C VAL A 93 -0.31 -3.83 -2.05
N TYR A 94 -0.52 -2.74 -1.34
CA TYR A 94 0.25 -1.51 -1.45
C TYR A 94 1.33 -1.42 -0.37
N ASP A 95 1.03 -1.86 0.84
CA ASP A 95 1.97 -1.91 1.97
C ASP A 95 1.64 -3.13 2.85
N ASP A 96 2.65 -3.95 3.12
CA ASP A 96 2.61 -5.13 3.97
C ASP A 96 3.61 -5.08 5.12
N SER A 97 4.10 -3.89 5.48
CA SER A 97 5.08 -3.69 6.56
C SER A 97 4.48 -3.86 7.96
N ASP A 98 3.20 -3.56 8.15
CA ASP A 98 2.53 -3.69 9.44
C ASP A 98 2.17 -5.16 9.76
N PRO A 99 2.52 -5.71 10.95
CA PRO A 99 2.30 -7.12 11.25
C PRO A 99 0.81 -7.48 11.43
N ALA A 100 -0.06 -6.51 11.76
CA ALA A 100 -1.48 -6.74 12.04
C ALA A 100 -2.39 -6.43 10.85
N THR A 101 -1.94 -5.56 9.94
CA THR A 101 -2.76 -5.02 8.85
C THR A 101 -2.04 -5.05 7.50
N LEU A 102 -2.81 -4.87 6.43
CA LEU A 102 -2.31 -4.65 5.09
C LEU A 102 -3.00 -3.42 4.52
N THR A 103 -2.24 -2.56 3.83
CA THR A 103 -2.81 -1.54 2.97
C THR A 103 -2.98 -2.13 1.58
N VAL A 104 -4.20 -2.09 1.04
CA VAL A 104 -4.55 -2.73 -0.22
C VAL A 104 -5.34 -1.80 -1.13
N VAL A 105 -5.28 -2.04 -2.43
CA VAL A 105 -6.12 -1.42 -3.44
C VAL A 105 -7.25 -2.38 -3.79
N ALA A 106 -8.47 -2.03 -3.42
CA ALA A 106 -9.68 -2.79 -3.70
C ALA A 106 -10.62 -2.03 -4.64
N ARG A 107 -11.36 -2.73 -5.49
CA ARG A 107 -12.42 -2.15 -6.33
C ARG A 107 -13.72 -2.11 -5.53
N VAL A 108 -14.03 -0.96 -4.92
CA VAL A 108 -15.22 -0.81 -4.06
C VAL A 108 -16.28 0.02 -4.77
N GLU A 109 -17.54 -0.38 -4.61
CA GLU A 109 -18.69 0.37 -5.10
C GLU A 109 -18.92 1.61 -4.25
N LEU A 110 -18.91 2.80 -4.86
CA LEU A 110 -19.08 4.08 -4.16
C LEU A 110 -20.23 4.93 -4.71
N ASP A 111 -20.52 4.82 -6.00
CA ASP A 111 -21.48 5.69 -6.70
C ASP A 111 -22.41 4.87 -7.60
N HIS A 112 -23.66 4.66 -7.17
CA HIS A 112 -24.71 4.02 -7.95
C HIS A 112 -24.30 2.73 -8.70
N GLY A 113 -23.55 1.81 -8.05
CA GLY A 113 -23.08 0.58 -8.71
C GLY A 113 -21.67 0.66 -9.31
N GLN A 114 -21.08 1.86 -9.41
CA GLN A 114 -19.76 2.06 -9.99
C GLN A 114 -18.65 1.74 -9.00
N LYS A 115 -17.71 0.89 -9.43
CA LYS A 115 -16.55 0.47 -8.65
C LYS A 115 -15.32 1.32 -8.95
N TYR A 116 -14.71 1.87 -7.91
CA TYR A 116 -13.49 2.67 -7.97
C TYR A 116 -12.33 1.95 -7.27
N PRO A 117 -11.08 2.14 -7.71
CA PRO A 117 -9.91 1.66 -6.98
C PRO A 117 -9.73 2.50 -5.71
N VAL A 118 -9.88 1.88 -4.55
CA VAL A 118 -9.76 2.53 -3.24
C VAL A 118 -8.61 1.93 -2.46
N ILE A 119 -7.76 2.79 -1.91
CA ILE A 119 -6.73 2.40 -0.94
C ILE A 119 -7.39 2.28 0.44
N ILE A 120 -7.44 1.07 0.97
CA ILE A 120 -8.04 0.76 2.27
C ILE A 120 -7.10 -0.11 3.09
N VAL A 121 -7.30 -0.11 4.40
CA VAL A 121 -6.61 -1.01 5.32
C VAL A 121 -7.52 -2.20 5.61
N VAL A 122 -6.93 -3.40 5.70
CA VAL A 122 -7.60 -4.65 6.10
C VAL A 122 -6.79 -5.33 7.18
N GLN A 123 -7.40 -6.20 7.99
CA GLN A 123 -6.63 -7.03 8.93
C GLN A 123 -5.90 -8.13 8.17
N ARG A 124 -4.63 -8.36 8.52
CA ARG A 124 -3.80 -9.40 7.89
C ARG A 124 -4.43 -10.79 8.03
N LYS A 125 -5.08 -11.07 9.17
CA LYS A 125 -5.78 -12.35 9.41
C LYS A 125 -6.94 -12.61 8.44
N ASP A 126 -7.48 -11.56 7.82
CA ASP A 126 -8.60 -11.63 6.87
C ASP A 126 -8.10 -11.70 5.40
N ALA A 127 -6.77 -11.68 5.19
CA ALA A 127 -6.13 -11.69 3.89
C ALA A 127 -5.31 -12.97 3.66
N ARG A 128 -5.45 -13.56 2.47
CA ARG A 128 -4.66 -14.70 1.99
C ARG A 128 -3.82 -14.27 0.80
N CYS A 129 -2.51 -14.21 0.99
CA CYS A 129 -1.57 -13.92 -0.10
C CYS A 129 -1.67 -14.99 -1.18
N LYS A 130 -1.71 -14.54 -2.44
CA LYS A 130 -1.58 -15.41 -3.60
C LYS A 130 -0.11 -15.81 -3.72
N GLN A 131 0.15 -17.12 -3.73
CA GLN A 131 1.47 -17.68 -4.01
C GLN A 131 1.74 -17.72 -5.52
#